data_AF-A0A9D9HCR8-F1
#
_entry.id   AF-A0A9D9HCR8-F1
#
_cell.length_a   1.000
_cell.length_b   1.000
_cell.length_c   1.000
_cell.angle_alpha   90.00
_cell.angle_beta   90.00
_cell.angle_gamma   90.00
#
_symmetry.space_group_name_H-M   'P 1'
#
loop_
_entity.id
_entity.type
_entity.pdbx_description
1 polymer ?
#
loop_
_entity_poly.entity_id
_entity_poly.type
_entity_poly.pdbx_seq_one_letter_code
_entity_poly.pdbx_strand_id
1 'polypeptide(L)'
;MLKDRNLGHINTSSAACWIALACLVVPMFASYFFDDMFSTLSHIFQHPEMLALGWDSADYGFYAGGYSFLCVCGGLVICGVLLDMFGVRIIGSVFVGLMILGASMVFAALLSGIDPGTSLTIAYIGCMLFG
;
A
#
# COMPACT_ATOMS: atom_id res chain seq x y z
N MET A 1 -20.80 46.13 30.96
CA MET A 1 -21.55 44.88 30.73
C MET A 1 -20.59 43.89 30.06
N LEU A 2 -19.61 43.32 30.75
CA LEU A 2 -19.76 42.13 31.60
C LEU A 2 -20.91 41.21 31.17
N LYS A 3 -20.58 40.26 30.30
CA LYS A 3 -21.23 38.94 30.23
C LYS A 3 -20.14 37.86 30.21
N ASP A 4 -19.36 37.86 31.28
CA ASP A 4 -19.03 36.69 32.09
C ASP A 4 -19.38 35.28 31.55
N ARG A 5 -18.30 34.47 31.46
CA ARG A 5 -18.14 33.06 31.89
C ARG A 5 -17.86 32.00 30.82
N ASN A 6 -16.59 31.62 30.72
CA ASN A 6 -16.08 30.29 31.05
C ASN A 6 -17.12 29.14 31.06
N LEU A 7 -17.47 28.57 29.91
CA LEU A 7 -18.05 27.22 29.84
C LEU A 7 -17.71 26.56 28.49
N GLY A 8 -16.74 25.64 28.50
CA GLY A 8 -16.65 24.57 27.50
C GLY A 8 -15.37 24.52 26.68
N HIS A 9 -14.34 23.95 27.30
CA HIS A 9 -13.27 23.18 26.66
C HIS A 9 -13.73 22.53 25.33
N ILE A 10 -13.47 23.16 24.17
CA ILE A 10 -13.64 22.51 22.87
C ILE A 10 -12.46 21.56 22.64
N ASN A 11 -12.55 20.41 23.31
CA ASN A 11 -11.72 19.22 23.10
C ASN A 11 -11.83 18.63 21.69
N THR A 12 -12.55 19.28 20.77
CA THR A 12 -12.75 18.82 19.39
C THR A 12 -11.52 19.01 18.50
N SER A 13 -10.50 19.77 18.90
CA SER A 13 -9.33 20.04 18.06
C SER A 13 -8.17 19.06 18.32
N SER A 14 -7.87 18.75 19.58
CA SER A 14 -6.79 17.80 19.91
C SER A 14 -7.16 16.39 19.44
N ALA A 15 -8.32 15.87 19.84
CA ALA A 15 -8.73 14.50 19.50
C ALA A 15 -8.83 14.27 17.98
N ALA A 16 -9.33 15.24 17.21
CA ALA A 16 -9.38 15.14 15.75
C ALA A 16 -7.97 15.11 15.12
N CYS A 17 -7.03 15.88 15.66
CA CYS A 17 -5.63 15.85 15.23
C CYS A 17 -4.98 14.49 15.52
N TRP A 18 -5.20 13.92 16.70
CA TRP A 18 -4.74 12.58 17.07
C TRP A 18 -5.35 11.48 16.18
N ILE A 19 -6.64 11.58 15.85
CA ILE A 19 -7.32 10.64 14.96
C ILE A 19 -6.80 10.76 13.52
N ALA A 20 -6.57 11.97 13.02
CA ALA A 20 -5.98 12.17 11.70
C ALA A 20 -4.56 11.58 11.63
N LEU A 21 -3.77 11.78 12.68
CA LEU A 21 -2.42 11.23 12.78
C LEU A 21 -2.45 9.69 12.85
N ALA A 22 -3.36 9.11 13.66
CA ALA A 22 -3.55 7.67 13.71
C ALA A 22 -4.00 7.09 12.36
N CYS A 23 -4.92 7.77 11.67
CA CYS A 23 -5.42 7.35 10.35
C CYS A 23 -4.35 7.37 9.26
N LEU A 24 -3.32 8.24 9.37
CA LEU A 24 -2.18 8.26 8.45
C LEU A 24 -1.09 7.24 8.84
N VAL A 25 -0.83 7.06 10.14
CA VAL A 25 0.22 6.14 10.61
C VAL A 25 -0.13 4.69 10.34
N VAL A 26 -1.40 4.30 10.48
CA VAL A 26 -1.83 2.91 10.26
C VAL A 26 -1.51 2.39 8.84
N PRO A 27 -1.93 3.06 7.75
CA PRO A 27 -1.61 2.59 6.39
C PRO A 27 -0.12 2.71 6.05
N MET A 28 0.59 3.71 6.59
CA MET A 28 2.04 3.79 6.46
C MET A 28 2.74 2.61 7.15
N PHE A 29 2.35 2.27 8.37
CA PHE A 29 2.91 1.12 9.08
C PHE A 29 2.59 -0.20 8.35
N ALA A 30 1.36 -0.37 7.88
CA ALA A 30 0.93 -1.56 7.16
C ALA A 30 1.70 -1.74 5.84
N SER A 31 1.93 -0.66 5.09
CA SER A 31 2.71 -0.72 3.84
C SER A 31 4.16 -1.11 4.09
N TYR A 32 4.82 -0.51 5.09
CA TYR A 32 6.18 -0.90 5.46
C TYR A 32 6.28 -2.37 5.91
N PHE A 33 5.30 -2.86 6.67
CA PHE A 33 5.27 -4.26 7.07
C PHE A 33 5.11 -5.20 5.88
N PHE A 34 4.29 -4.81 4.90
CA PHE A 34 4.11 -5.57 3.67
C PHE A 34 5.41 -5.63 2.86
N ASP A 35 6.10 -4.49 2.66
CA ASP A 35 7.40 -4.42 1.99
C ASP A 35 8.47 -5.32 2.66
N ASP A 36 8.53 -5.36 3.99
CA ASP A 36 9.47 -6.21 4.73
C ASP A 36 9.20 -7.71 4.49
N MET A 37 7.92 -8.10 4.38
CA MET A 37 7.56 -9.47 3.99
C MET A 37 8.03 -9.80 2.56
N PHE A 38 7.86 -8.91 1.58
CA PHE A 38 8.35 -9.16 0.21
C PHE A 38 9.86 -9.24 0.14
N SER A 39 10.57 -8.39 0.89
CA SER A 39 12.02 -8.46 1.02
C SER A 39 12.46 -9.84 1.51
N THR A 40 11.80 -10.39 2.53
CA THR A 40 12.05 -11.75 3.02
C THR A 40 11.72 -12.81 1.97
N LEU A 41 10.57 -12.69 1.28
CA LEU A 41 10.18 -13.64 0.24
C LEU A 41 11.20 -13.70 -0.91
N SER A 42 11.77 -12.55 -1.31
CA SER A 42 12.79 -12.47 -2.36
C SER A 42 14.00 -13.39 -2.10
N HIS A 43 14.43 -13.48 -0.84
CA HIS A 43 15.53 -14.35 -0.42
C HIS A 43 15.17 -15.83 -0.50
N ILE A 44 13.91 -16.19 -0.29
CA ILE A 44 13.47 -17.59 -0.38
C ILE A 44 13.33 -18.01 -1.85
N PHE A 45 12.91 -17.11 -2.74
CA PHE A 45 12.90 -17.35 -4.19
C PHE A 45 14.30 -17.55 -4.80
N GLN A 46 15.35 -17.00 -4.19
CA GLN A 46 16.75 -17.23 -4.59
C GLN A 46 17.26 -18.65 -4.25
N HIS A 47 16.57 -19.38 -3.37
CA HIS A 47 16.90 -20.74 -2.98
C HIS A 47 15.81 -21.71 -3.47
N PRO A 48 15.88 -22.19 -4.72
CA PRO A 48 14.81 -22.94 -5.39
C PRO A 48 14.45 -24.30 -4.76
N GLU A 49 15.18 -24.76 -3.76
CA GLU A 49 14.85 -25.97 -2.98
C GLU A 49 13.74 -25.74 -1.94
N MET A 50 13.45 -24.48 -1.56
CA MET A 50 12.54 -24.14 -0.47
C MET A 50 11.12 -23.76 -0.94
N LEU A 51 10.90 -23.57 -2.25
CA LEU A 51 9.61 -23.09 -2.78
C LEU A 51 9.07 -24.01 -3.89
N ALA A 52 7.96 -24.70 -3.61
CA ALA A 52 7.16 -25.45 -4.58
C ALA A 52 6.38 -24.55 -5.56
N LEU A 53 6.77 -23.28 -5.73
CA LEU A 53 6.06 -22.26 -6.51
C LEU A 53 6.69 -21.99 -7.90
N GLY A 54 7.93 -22.45 -8.14
CA GLY A 54 8.56 -22.42 -9.47
C GLY A 54 8.84 -21.03 -10.05
N TRP A 55 8.83 -19.96 -9.25
CA TRP A 55 9.19 -18.61 -9.71
C TRP A 55 10.70 -18.47 -9.80
N ASP A 56 11.20 -18.03 -10.95
CA ASP A 56 12.61 -17.71 -11.14
C ASP A 56 12.94 -16.32 -10.56
N SER A 57 14.18 -16.16 -10.09
CA SER A 57 14.67 -14.89 -9.54
C SER A 57 14.56 -13.72 -10.53
N ALA A 58 14.60 -13.97 -11.84
CA ALA A 58 14.40 -12.96 -12.87
C ALA A 58 12.95 -12.45 -12.94
N ASP A 59 11.96 -13.35 -12.78
CA ASP A 59 10.54 -13.00 -12.85
C ASP A 59 10.11 -12.18 -11.63
N TYR A 60 10.64 -12.51 -10.45
CA TYR A 60 10.45 -11.70 -9.23
C TYR A 60 11.06 -10.30 -9.39
N GLY A 61 12.23 -10.19 -10.04
CA GLY A 61 12.84 -8.89 -10.36
C GLY A 61 11.98 -8.03 -11.29
N PHE A 62 11.30 -8.65 -12.26
CA PHE A 62 10.35 -7.96 -13.14
C PHE A 62 9.08 -7.52 -12.39
N TYR A 63 8.58 -8.35 -11.48
CA TYR A 63 7.51 -8.01 -10.54
C TYR A 63 7.85 -6.79 -9.68
N ALA A 64 9.01 -6.79 -9.01
CA ALA A 64 9.44 -5.69 -8.15
C ALA A 64 9.76 -4.40 -8.95
N GLY A 65 10.27 -4.56 -10.18
CA GLY A 65 10.53 -3.45 -11.10
C GLY A 65 9.26 -2.77 -11.59
N GLY A 66 8.15 -3.49 -11.73
CA GLY A 66 6.86 -2.96 -12.22
C GLY A 66 6.30 -1.85 -11.33
N TYR A 67 6.36 -2.01 -10.01
CA TYR A 67 6.01 -0.97 -9.04
C TYR A 67 6.85 0.30 -9.26
N SER A 68 8.18 0.15 -9.27
CA SER A 68 9.10 1.28 -9.41
C SER A 68 8.93 2.02 -10.74
N PHE A 69 8.65 1.27 -11.81
CA PHE A 69 8.38 1.82 -13.12
C PHE A 69 7.09 2.64 -13.14
N LEU A 70 6.00 2.14 -12.55
CA LEU A 70 4.72 2.85 -12.48
C LEU A 70 4.86 4.15 -11.67
N CYS A 71 5.55 4.12 -10.53
CA CYS A 71 5.78 5.30 -9.71
C CYS A 71 6.59 6.38 -10.45
N VAL A 72 7.67 6.00 -11.13
CA VAL A 72 8.60 6.95 -11.79
C VAL A 72 8.09 7.43 -13.14
N CYS A 73 7.43 6.59 -13.94
CA CYS A 73 6.99 6.96 -15.29
C CYS A 73 5.73 7.83 -15.33
N GLY A 74 5.14 8.17 -14.18
CA GLY A 74 4.05 9.13 -14.12
C GLY A 74 2.98 8.84 -13.06
N GLY A 75 3.03 7.71 -12.37
CA GLY A 75 2.09 7.38 -11.30
C GLY A 75 2.08 8.47 -10.23
N LEU A 76 3.24 8.85 -9.69
CA LEU A 76 3.34 9.92 -8.69
C LEU A 76 2.86 11.28 -9.21
N VAL A 77 3.09 11.59 -10.49
CA VAL A 77 2.65 12.84 -11.11
C VAL A 77 1.13 12.88 -11.24
N ILE A 78 0.51 11.79 -11.70
CA ILE A 78 -0.93 11.66 -11.84
C ILE A 78 -1.61 11.67 -10.46
N CYS A 79 -1.05 10.96 -9.48
CA CYS A 79 -1.55 10.94 -8.10
C CYS A 79 -1.50 12.34 -7.48
N GLY A 80 -0.42 13.09 -7.70
CA GLY A 80 -0.28 14.47 -7.23
C GLY A 80 -1.33 15.42 -7.81
N VAL A 81 -1.57 15.35 -9.12
CA VAL A 81 -2.62 16.15 -9.78
C VAL A 81 -4.02 15.77 -9.30
N LEU A 82 -4.27 14.47 -9.06
CA LEU A 82 -5.57 13.99 -8.57
C LEU A 82 -5.84 14.44 -7.12
N LEU A 83 -4.80 14.45 -6.28
CA LEU A 83 -4.85 14.97 -4.91
C LEU A 83 -5.13 16.47 -4.88
N ASP A 84 -4.63 17.24 -5.85
CA ASP A 84 -4.83 18.68 -5.96
C ASP A 84 -6.27 19.04 -6.35
N MET A 85 -6.89 18.23 -7.22
CA MET A 85 -8.24 18.52 -7.75
C MET A 85 -9.37 18.20 -6.76
N PHE A 86 -9.26 17.09 -6.02
CA PHE A 86 -10.37 16.57 -5.21
C PHE A 86 -10.07 16.56 -3.69
N GLY A 87 -8.84 16.91 -3.30
CA GLY A 87 -8.40 17.09 -1.92
C GLY A 87 -7.97 15.81 -1.19
N VAL A 88 -7.12 15.97 -0.17
CA VAL A 88 -6.46 14.86 0.54
C VAL A 88 -7.40 13.86 1.22
N ARG A 89 -8.60 14.30 1.64
CA ARG A 89 -9.48 13.47 2.47
C ARG A 89 -10.14 12.32 1.71
N ILE A 90 -10.60 12.57 0.48
CA ILE A 90 -11.31 11.58 -0.31
C ILE A 90 -10.30 10.64 -0.97
N ILE A 91 -9.26 11.22 -1.57
CA ILE A 91 -8.30 10.54 -2.41
C ILE A 91 -7.36 9.71 -1.55
N GLY A 92 -6.96 10.22 -0.38
CA GLY A 92 -6.21 9.44 0.61
C GLY A 92 -6.94 8.14 1.00
N SER A 93 -8.26 8.19 1.25
CA SER A 93 -9.02 6.97 1.56
C SER A 93 -9.10 5.99 0.38
N VAL A 94 -9.17 6.50 -0.86
CA VAL A 94 -9.19 5.68 -2.07
C VAL A 94 -7.84 5.00 -2.27
N PHE A 95 -6.72 5.72 -2.10
CA PHE A 95 -5.37 5.15 -2.17
C PHE A 95 -5.15 4.08 -1.11
N VAL A 96 -5.59 4.29 0.13
CA VAL A 96 -5.52 3.26 1.17
C VAL A 96 -6.36 2.03 0.78
N GLY A 97 -7.53 2.23 0.18
CA GLY A 97 -8.35 1.14 -0.35
C GLY A 97 -7.67 0.36 -1.49
N LEU A 98 -7.01 1.07 -2.41
CA LEU A 98 -6.23 0.47 -3.50
C LEU A 98 -5.04 -0.33 -2.97
N MET A 99 -4.32 0.20 -1.97
CA MET A 99 -3.25 -0.53 -1.29
C MET A 99 -3.75 -1.84 -0.65
N ILE A 100 -4.89 -1.81 0.03
CA ILE A 100 -5.46 -3.02 0.65
C ILE A 100 -5.86 -4.04 -0.42
N LEU A 101 -6.47 -3.59 -1.52
CA LEU A 101 -6.83 -4.47 -2.64
C LEU A 101 -5.59 -5.09 -3.29
N GLY A 102 -4.58 -4.28 -3.62
CA GLY A 102 -3.31 -4.74 -4.18
C GLY A 102 -2.63 -5.76 -3.26
N ALA A 103 -2.53 -5.45 -1.97
CA ALA A 103 -1.95 -6.35 -0.97
C ALA A 103 -2.70 -7.69 -0.88
N SER A 104 -4.04 -7.65 -0.88
CA SER A 104 -4.88 -8.85 -0.83
C SER A 104 -4.73 -9.72 -2.09
N MET A 105 -4.56 -9.10 -3.27
CA MET A 105 -4.33 -9.80 -4.54
C MET A 105 -2.97 -10.49 -4.56
N VAL A 106 -1.91 -9.83 -4.11
CA VAL A 106 -0.59 -10.46 -4.04
C VAL A 106 -0.58 -11.57 -2.98
N PHE A 107 -1.21 -11.36 -1.83
CA PHE A 107 -1.34 -12.39 -0.81
C PHE A 107 -2.13 -13.61 -1.32
N ALA A 108 -3.22 -13.38 -2.06
CA ALA A 108 -3.97 -14.45 -2.70
C ALA A 108 -3.12 -15.20 -3.75
N ALA A 109 -2.29 -14.51 -4.54
CA ALA A 109 -1.40 -15.15 -5.51
C ALA A 109 -0.36 -16.07 -4.85
N LEU A 110 0.15 -15.66 -3.68
CA LEU A 110 1.11 -16.44 -2.89
C LEU A 110 0.47 -17.67 -2.22
N LEU A 111 -0.76 -17.54 -1.69
CA LEU A 111 -1.44 -18.63 -0.98
C LEU A 111 -2.09 -19.65 -1.91
N SER A 112 -2.53 -19.23 -3.10
CA SER A 112 -3.41 -20.05 -3.93
C SER A 112 -2.69 -21.19 -4.67
N GLY A 113 -1.35 -21.28 -4.61
CA GLY A 113 -0.59 -22.43 -5.16
C GLY A 113 -0.91 -22.73 -6.63
N ILE A 114 -1.32 -21.71 -7.39
CA ILE A 114 -1.72 -21.81 -8.79
C ILE A 114 -0.48 -21.86 -9.67
N ASP A 115 -0.62 -22.50 -10.84
CA ASP A 115 0.37 -22.56 -11.92
C ASP A 115 1.18 -21.24 -12.08
N PRO A 116 2.53 -21.33 -12.18
CA PRO A 116 3.43 -20.18 -12.04
C PRO A 116 3.10 -19.01 -12.97
N GLY A 117 2.60 -19.24 -14.19
CA GLY A 117 2.28 -18.17 -15.13
C GLY A 117 1.08 -17.31 -14.74
N THR A 118 0.05 -17.91 -14.13
CA THR A 118 -1.16 -17.19 -13.70
C THR A 118 -0.92 -16.45 -12.38
N SER A 119 -0.17 -17.07 -11.45
CA SER A 119 0.19 -16.42 -10.19
C SER A 119 1.08 -15.19 -10.43
N LEU A 120 2.02 -15.25 -11.38
CA LEU A 120 2.90 -14.12 -11.71
C LEU A 120 2.12 -12.88 -12.20
N THR A 121 1.12 -13.12 -13.06
CA THR A 121 0.30 -12.04 -13.64
C THR A 121 -0.58 -11.37 -12.58
N ILE A 122 -1.18 -12.16 -11.70
CA ILE A 122 -2.04 -11.66 -10.61
C ILE A 122 -1.21 -10.89 -9.59
N ALA A 123 -0.02 -11.41 -9.24
CA ALA A 123 0.90 -10.71 -8.38
C ALA A 123 1.34 -9.39 -9.02
N TYR A 124 1.78 -9.40 -10.28
CA TYR A 124 2.20 -8.20 -11.01
C TYR A 124 1.11 -7.11 -11.00
N ILE A 125 -0.14 -7.48 -11.29
CA ILE A 125 -1.28 -6.55 -11.22
C ILE A 125 -1.50 -6.05 -9.79
N GLY A 126 -1.41 -6.92 -8.79
CA GLY A 126 -1.53 -6.56 -7.38
C GLY A 126 -0.43 -5.59 -6.92
N CYS A 127 0.79 -5.75 -7.42
CA CYS A 127 1.93 -4.87 -7.15
C CYS A 127 1.76 -3.49 -7.77
N MET A 128 1.24 -3.44 -9.00
CA MET A 128 0.89 -2.18 -9.66
C MET A 128 -0.29 -1.44 -9.01
N LEU A 129 -1.21 -2.16 -8.35
CA LEU A 129 -2.31 -1.58 -7.59
C LEU A 129 -1.91 -1.10 -6.19
N PHE A 130 -0.85 -1.68 -5.64
CA PHE A 130 -0.34 -1.31 -4.32
C PHE A 130 0.50 -0.02 -4.34
N GLY A 131 1.18 0.28 -5.45
CA GLY A 131 2.00 1.49 -5.61
C GLY A 131 1.28 2.71 -6.17
#